data_AF-D5RPK9-F1
#
_entry.id   AF-D5RPK9-F1
#
_cell.length_a   1.000
_cell.length_b   1.000
_cell.length_c   1.000
_cell.angle_alpha   90.00
_cell.angle_beta   90.00
_cell.angle_gamma   90.00
#
_symmetry.space_group_name_H-M   'P 1'
#
loop_
_entity.id
_entity.type
_entity.pdbx_description
1 polymer ?
#
loop_
_entity_poly.entity_id
_entity_poly.type
_entity_poly.pdbx_seq_one_letter_code
_entity_poly.pdbx_strand_id
1 'polypeptide(L)'
;MPPDLPAGLLIGLSVAVLLLLWVLLLRMVGRRLRRARAAAPPPPPPAGDPVLRIPLVAAFAGWRGLPWLAWASSDLRPLLELHPGHMACRVLRLRRHPYTAIARVDHRSTRGTENVVLEFHGRLASFAGNTANRALARQAIAALRDRGCPLSPRAAALLAEPG
;
A
#
# COMPACT_ATOMS: atom_id res chain seq x y z
N MET A 1 -52.91 17.74 -9.54
CA MET A 1 -51.81 18.06 -8.61
C MET A 1 -51.29 16.75 -8.05
N PRO A 2 -49.99 16.43 -8.19
CA PRO A 2 -49.44 15.28 -7.46
C PRO A 2 -49.50 15.57 -5.95
N PRO A 3 -49.83 14.57 -5.10
CA PRO A 3 -49.83 14.76 -3.66
C PRO A 3 -48.40 15.00 -3.17
N ASP A 4 -48.20 16.09 -2.45
CA ASP A 4 -46.95 16.35 -1.73
C ASP A 4 -46.76 15.24 -0.70
N LEU A 5 -45.69 14.45 -0.86
CA LEU A 5 -45.34 13.44 0.13
C LEU A 5 -45.10 14.15 1.47
N PRO A 6 -45.69 13.68 2.58
CA PRO A 6 -45.51 14.32 3.87
C PRO A 6 -44.01 14.28 4.21
N ALA A 7 -43.44 15.43 4.58
CA ALA A 7 -42.00 15.58 4.84
C ALA A 7 -41.44 14.51 5.80
N GLY A 8 -42.25 14.02 6.75
CA GLY A 8 -41.87 12.92 7.64
C GLY A 8 -41.59 11.59 6.93
N LEU A 9 -42.29 11.29 5.82
CA LEU A 9 -42.05 10.09 5.03
C LEU A 9 -40.72 10.18 4.25
N LEU A 10 -40.42 11.35 3.68
CA LEU A 10 -39.15 11.60 2.97
C LEU A 10 -37.94 11.51 3.91
N ILE A 11 -38.08 12.04 5.13
CA ILE A 11 -37.05 11.95 6.17
C ILE A 11 -36.89 10.48 6.61
N GLY A 12 -38.00 9.77 6.86
CA GLY A 12 -37.98 8.36 7.24
C GLY A 12 -37.30 7.46 6.19
N LEU A 13 -37.63 7.66 4.91
CA LEU A 13 -37.00 6.96 3.79
C LEU A 13 -35.50 7.27 3.68
N SER A 14 -35.10 8.53 3.86
CA SER A 14 -33.69 8.95 3.78
C SER A 14 -32.86 8.31 4.90
N VAL A 15 -33.38 8.31 6.14
CA VAL A 15 -32.73 7.67 7.28
C VAL A 15 -32.61 6.16 7.07
N ALA A 16 -33.67 5.51 6.57
CA ALA A 16 -33.66 4.08 6.27
C ALA A 16 -32.64 3.71 5.18
N VAL A 17 -32.53 4.51 4.11
CA VAL A 17 -31.54 4.32 3.05
C VAL A 17 -30.12 4.50 3.58
N LEU A 18 -29.86 5.53 4.38
CA LEU A 18 -28.54 5.75 4.99
C LEU A 18 -28.15 4.62 5.93
N LEU A 19 -29.07 4.14 6.77
CA LEU A 19 -28.86 2.96 7.63
C LEU A 19 -28.55 1.71 6.82
N LEU A 20 -29.29 1.46 5.74
CA LEU A 20 -29.05 0.32 4.86
C LEU A 20 -27.67 0.41 4.20
N LEU A 21 -27.30 1.57 3.66
CA LEU A 21 -25.98 1.83 3.08
C LEU A 21 -24.86 1.62 4.11
N TRP A 22 -25.05 2.08 5.35
CA TRP A 22 -24.12 1.90 6.45
C TRP A 22 -23.94 0.41 6.81
N VAL A 23 -25.04 -0.34 6.93
CA VAL A 23 -25.02 -1.78 7.19
C VAL A 23 -24.32 -2.53 6.05
N LEU A 24 -24.61 -2.18 4.79
CA LEU A 24 -23.95 -2.77 3.62
C LEU A 24 -22.46 -2.47 3.61
N LEU A 25 -22.05 -1.24 3.93
CA LEU A 25 -20.65 -0.85 4.07
C LEU A 25 -19.95 -1.66 5.16
N LEU A 26 -20.56 -1.78 6.35
CA LEU A 26 -20.04 -2.60 7.45
C LEU A 26 -19.90 -4.06 7.05
N ARG A 27 -20.86 -4.62 6.31
CA ARG A 27 -20.77 -6.00 5.78
C ARG A 27 -19.66 -6.13 4.75
N MET A 28 -19.47 -5.17 3.85
CA MET A 28 -18.40 -5.17 2.85
C MET A 28 -17.02 -5.06 3.51
N VAL A 29 -16.85 -4.12 4.44
CA VAL A 29 -15.61 -3.94 5.23
C VAL A 29 -15.33 -5.21 6.04
N GLY A 30 -16.33 -5.74 6.75
CA GLY A 30 -16.21 -6.98 7.51
C GLY A 30 -15.84 -8.19 6.64
N ARG A 31 -16.43 -8.32 5.44
CA ARG A 31 -16.05 -9.36 4.47
C ARG A 31 -14.61 -9.18 4.00
N ARG A 32 -14.17 -7.96 3.68
CA ARG A 32 -12.78 -7.68 3.29
C ARG A 32 -11.79 -7.98 4.42
N LEU A 33 -12.12 -7.61 5.66
CA LEU A 33 -11.30 -7.91 6.83
C LEU A 33 -11.23 -9.41 7.10
N ARG A 34 -12.36 -10.14 7.02
CA ARG A 34 -12.38 -11.60 7.15
C ARG A 34 -11.56 -12.28 6.07
N ARG A 35 -11.70 -11.87 4.80
CA ARG A 35 -10.86 -12.39 3.69
C ARG A 35 -9.38 -12.08 3.90
N ALA A 36 -9.04 -10.87 4.37
CA ALA A 36 -7.66 -10.51 4.68
C ALA A 36 -7.10 -11.25 5.91
N ARG A 37 -7.95 -11.70 6.84
CA ARG A 37 -7.57 -12.57 7.98
C ARG A 37 -7.46 -14.04 7.58
N ALA A 38 -8.36 -14.52 6.71
CA ALA A 38 -8.39 -15.89 6.21
C ALA A 38 -7.39 -16.15 5.07
N ALA A 39 -6.88 -15.11 4.42
CA ALA A 39 -5.76 -15.23 3.52
C ALA A 39 -4.57 -15.76 4.32
N ALA A 40 -4.21 -17.02 4.06
CA ALA A 40 -3.02 -17.62 4.62
C ALA A 40 -1.82 -16.72 4.29
N PRO A 41 -0.91 -16.46 5.25
CA PRO A 41 0.37 -15.87 4.90
C PRO A 41 1.00 -16.77 3.84
N PRO A 42 1.63 -16.20 2.80
CA PRO A 42 2.35 -17.03 1.85
C PRO A 42 3.37 -17.88 2.63
N PRO A 43 3.61 -19.12 2.17
CA PRO A 43 4.51 -20.05 2.85
C PRO A 43 5.84 -19.36 3.15
N PRO A 44 6.48 -19.68 4.29
CA PRO A 44 7.84 -19.20 4.55
C PRO A 44 8.73 -19.59 3.36
N PRO A 45 9.61 -18.69 2.91
CA PRO A 45 10.50 -19.02 1.80
C PRO A 45 11.40 -20.19 2.20
N PRO A 46 11.86 -21.00 1.22
CA PRO A 46 12.88 -22.01 1.47
C PRO A 46 14.12 -21.35 2.08
N ALA A 47 14.70 -21.98 3.10
CA ALA A 47 15.92 -21.51 3.73
C ALA A 47 17.09 -21.62 2.73
N GLY A 48 17.77 -20.51 2.42
CA GLY A 48 18.99 -20.56 1.61
C GLY A 48 19.39 -19.25 0.92
N ASP A 49 18.44 -18.40 0.55
CA ASP A 49 18.75 -17.19 -0.20
C ASP A 49 18.86 -15.93 0.69
N PRO A 50 19.76 -14.99 0.36
CA PRO A 50 19.94 -13.78 1.14
C PRO A 50 18.71 -12.88 1.06
N VAL A 51 18.10 -12.61 2.22
CA VAL A 51 17.04 -11.61 2.36
C VAL A 51 17.69 -10.23 2.36
N LEU A 52 17.36 -9.40 1.36
CA LEU A 52 17.80 -8.01 1.34
C LEU A 52 16.85 -7.16 2.18
N ARG A 53 17.31 -6.71 3.34
CA ARG A 53 16.57 -5.79 4.20
C ARG A 53 16.89 -4.34 3.82
N ILE A 54 15.84 -3.57 3.52
CA ILE A 54 15.96 -2.15 3.24
C ILE A 54 15.76 -1.38 4.55
N PRO A 55 16.76 -0.63 5.05
CA PRO A 55 16.58 0.19 6.24
C PRO A 55 15.55 1.30 5.99
N LEU A 56 14.55 1.38 6.86
CA LEU A 56 13.50 2.40 6.81
C LEU A 56 13.48 3.17 8.14
N VAL A 57 13.36 4.49 8.06
CA VAL A 57 13.09 5.35 9.23
C VAL A 57 11.58 5.46 9.52
N ALA A 58 10.76 5.27 8.48
CA ALA A 58 9.31 5.35 8.57
C ALA A 58 8.68 4.53 7.44
N ALA A 59 7.43 4.10 7.65
CA ALA A 59 6.62 3.51 6.59
C ALA A 59 5.18 4.06 6.64
N PHE A 60 4.55 4.16 5.48
CA PHE A 60 3.22 4.74 5.30
C PHE A 60 2.35 3.81 4.46
N ALA A 61 1.07 3.75 4.82
CA ALA A 61 0.03 3.16 3.99
C ALA A 61 -0.82 4.28 3.41
N GLY A 62 -0.84 4.37 2.09
CA GLY A 62 -1.50 5.46 1.37
C GLY A 62 -2.53 4.98 0.38
N TRP A 63 -2.99 5.94 -0.43
CA TRP A 63 -3.91 5.70 -1.54
C TRP A 63 -3.16 5.71 -2.86
N ARG A 64 -3.45 4.75 -3.73
CA ARG A 64 -2.89 4.65 -5.08
C ARG A 64 -3.28 5.91 -5.86
N GLY A 65 -2.30 6.58 -6.47
CA GLY A 65 -2.53 7.83 -7.22
C GLY A 65 -2.74 9.09 -6.38
N LEU A 66 -2.82 8.98 -5.04
CA LEU A 66 -3.05 10.10 -4.12
C LEU A 66 -1.87 10.20 -3.12
N PRO A 67 -0.73 10.73 -3.58
CA PRO A 67 0.55 10.61 -2.88
C PRO A 67 0.69 11.49 -1.63
N TRP A 68 -0.15 12.50 -1.46
CA TRP A 68 -0.17 13.37 -0.27
C TRP A 68 -1.05 12.82 0.86
N LEU A 69 -1.75 11.71 0.65
CA LEU A 69 -2.70 11.16 1.60
C LEU A 69 -2.28 9.76 2.06
N ALA A 70 -1.70 9.70 3.26
CA ALA A 70 -1.50 8.47 4.01
C ALA A 70 -2.65 8.29 5.01
N TRP A 71 -3.15 7.07 5.15
CA TRP A 71 -4.15 6.72 6.15
C TRP A 71 -3.56 5.97 7.35
N ALA A 72 -2.29 5.55 7.27
CA ALA A 72 -1.52 5.04 8.40
C ALA A 72 -0.02 5.30 8.22
N SER A 73 0.70 5.38 9.33
CA SER A 73 2.17 5.44 9.38
C SER A 73 2.72 4.56 10.50
N SER A 74 4.01 4.26 10.46
CA SER A 74 4.75 3.61 11.55
C SER A 74 6.23 3.95 11.48
N ASP A 75 6.75 4.47 12.60
CA ASP A 75 8.18 4.72 12.79
C ASP A 75 8.81 3.74 13.79
N LEU A 76 7.98 3.02 14.57
CA LEU A 76 8.45 2.08 15.60
C LEU A 76 9.11 0.83 15.01
N ARG A 77 8.45 0.20 14.03
CA ARG A 77 8.93 -1.05 13.40
C ARG A 77 8.60 -1.10 11.90
N PRO A 78 8.93 -0.08 11.09
CA PRO A 78 8.75 -0.15 9.64
C PRO A 78 9.55 -1.32 9.06
N LEU A 79 9.05 -1.90 7.98
CA LEU A 79 9.75 -3.01 7.31
C LEU A 79 9.58 -2.94 5.81
N LEU A 80 10.69 -3.16 5.10
CA LEU A 80 10.73 -3.59 3.72
C LEU A 80 11.86 -4.61 3.58
N GLU A 81 11.51 -5.85 3.26
CA GLU A 81 12.45 -6.94 3.01
C GLU A 81 12.15 -7.55 1.64
N LEU A 82 13.20 -7.78 0.87
CA LEU A 82 13.14 -8.39 -0.45
C LEU A 82 13.68 -9.81 -0.33
N HIS A 83 12.76 -10.78 -0.33
CA HIS A 83 13.08 -12.20 -0.37
C HIS A 83 13.27 -12.62 -1.85
N PRO A 84 13.61 -13.87 -2.17
CA PRO A 84 13.78 -14.29 -3.57
C PRO A 84 12.48 -14.28 -4.35
N GLY A 85 11.41 -14.85 -3.79
CA GLY A 85 10.12 -15.01 -4.46
C GLY A 85 9.06 -13.96 -4.10
N HIS A 86 9.29 -13.15 -3.07
CA HIS A 86 8.32 -12.18 -2.59
C HIS A 86 8.98 -11.04 -1.83
N MET A 87 8.25 -9.95 -1.64
CA MET A 87 8.63 -8.94 -0.66
C MET A 87 7.73 -8.98 0.55
N ALA A 88 8.29 -8.55 1.68
CA ALA A 88 7.58 -8.36 2.93
C ALA A 88 7.63 -6.89 3.31
N CYS A 89 6.49 -6.30 3.66
CA CYS A 89 6.40 -4.92 4.10
C CYS A 89 5.52 -4.78 5.35
N ARG A 90 5.82 -3.79 6.19
CA ARG A 90 5.05 -3.50 7.40
C ARG A 90 4.92 -2.00 7.62
N VAL A 91 3.68 -1.56 7.72
CA VAL A 91 3.29 -0.28 8.32
C VAL A 91 2.73 -0.61 9.71
N LEU A 92 1.48 -1.08 9.79
CA LEU A 92 0.88 -1.58 11.04
C LEU A 92 0.98 -3.11 11.18
N ARG A 93 0.72 -3.84 10.08
CA ARG A 93 0.75 -5.30 10.03
C ARG A 93 1.74 -5.76 8.96
N LEU A 94 2.45 -6.85 9.23
CA LEU A 94 3.30 -7.50 8.24
C LEU A 94 2.44 -8.03 7.09
N ARG A 95 2.80 -7.67 5.87
CA ARG A 95 2.20 -8.16 4.63
C ARG A 95 3.29 -8.74 3.76
N ARG A 96 2.95 -9.78 3.01
CA ARG A 96 3.83 -10.41 2.03
C ARG A 96 3.15 -10.38 0.69
N HIS A 97 3.91 -10.04 -0.35
CA HIS A 97 3.42 -9.85 -1.70
C HIS A 97 4.41 -10.47 -2.69
N PRO A 98 3.96 -11.33 -3.63
CA PRO A 98 4.81 -11.71 -4.75
C PRO A 98 5.15 -10.46 -5.57
N TYR A 99 6.29 -10.46 -6.25
CA TYR A 99 6.72 -9.31 -7.04
C TYR A 99 5.74 -8.96 -8.16
N THR A 100 5.06 -9.96 -8.72
CA THR A 100 3.98 -9.79 -9.71
C THR A 100 2.76 -9.02 -9.19
N ALA A 101 2.58 -8.92 -7.86
CA ALA A 101 1.51 -8.11 -7.29
C ALA A 101 1.80 -6.60 -7.35
N ILE A 102 3.06 -6.20 -7.56
CA ILE A 102 3.47 -4.80 -7.67
C ILE A 102 3.13 -4.29 -9.07
N ALA A 103 2.26 -3.28 -9.14
CA ALA A 103 1.89 -2.60 -10.37
C ALA A 103 2.92 -1.55 -10.77
N ARG A 104 3.53 -0.88 -9.79
CA ARG A 104 4.54 0.15 -10.03
C ARG A 104 5.38 0.39 -8.79
N VAL A 105 6.67 0.55 -8.99
CA VAL A 105 7.63 1.10 -8.04
C VAL A 105 7.89 2.54 -8.42
N ASP A 106 7.65 3.46 -7.50
CA ASP A 106 7.87 4.89 -7.69
C ASP A 106 8.86 5.42 -6.66
N HIS A 107 9.59 6.46 -7.04
CA HIS A 107 10.46 7.21 -6.13
C HIS A 107 9.82 8.56 -5.86
N ARG A 108 9.79 8.95 -4.59
CA ARG A 108 9.38 10.30 -4.18
C ARG A 108 10.34 10.88 -3.18
N SER A 109 10.90 12.02 -3.55
CA SER A 109 11.69 12.85 -2.66
C SER A 109 10.93 14.14 -2.36
N THR A 110 10.83 14.52 -1.08
CA THR A 110 10.23 15.78 -0.64
C THR A 110 10.90 16.18 0.67
N ARG A 111 11.51 17.38 0.70
CA ARG A 111 12.15 18.02 1.88
C ARG A 111 12.66 17.02 2.93
N GLY A 112 13.75 16.32 2.61
CA GLY A 112 14.43 15.42 3.55
C GLY A 112 13.85 14.00 3.67
N THR A 113 12.88 13.64 2.84
CA THR A 113 12.36 12.26 2.76
C THR A 113 12.76 11.61 1.44
N GLU A 114 13.10 10.33 1.49
CA GLU A 114 13.49 9.51 0.35
C GLU A 114 12.62 8.26 0.36
N ASN A 115 11.49 8.33 -0.35
CA ASN A 115 10.46 7.30 -0.28
C ASN A 115 10.52 6.36 -1.47
N VAL A 116 10.54 5.06 -1.17
CA VAL A 116 10.25 3.97 -2.11
C VAL A 116 8.76 3.65 -2.01
N VAL A 117 8.01 3.93 -3.07
CA VAL A 117 6.56 3.77 -3.11
C VAL A 117 6.18 2.57 -3.95
N LEU A 118 5.35 1.69 -3.41
CA LEU A 118 4.86 0.48 -4.07
C LEU A 118 3.35 0.59 -4.25
N GLU A 119 2.92 0.52 -5.51
CA GLU A 119 1.52 0.39 -5.89
C GLU A 119 1.24 -1.06 -6.28
N PHE A 120 0.03 -1.53 -5.98
CA PHE A 120 -0.35 -2.93 -6.17
C PHE A 120 -1.46 -3.09 -7.20
N HIS A 121 -1.42 -4.19 -7.96
CA HIS A 121 -2.49 -4.55 -8.89
C HIS A 121 -3.82 -4.79 -8.15
N GLY A 122 -4.92 -4.27 -8.70
CA GLY A 122 -6.27 -4.47 -8.15
C GLY A 122 -6.50 -3.87 -6.75
N ARG A 123 -5.62 -2.99 -6.26
CA ARG A 123 -5.72 -2.39 -4.93
C ARG A 123 -5.64 -0.88 -4.98
N LEU A 124 -6.49 -0.24 -4.18
CA LEU A 124 -6.44 1.20 -3.94
C LEU A 124 -5.41 1.60 -2.90
N ALA A 125 -4.84 0.66 -2.16
CA ALA A 125 -3.82 0.93 -1.15
C ALA A 125 -2.41 0.90 -1.78
N SER A 126 -1.54 1.79 -1.30
CA SER A 126 -0.11 1.81 -1.58
C SER A 126 0.70 1.62 -0.30
N PHE A 127 1.98 1.29 -0.46
CA PHE A 127 2.98 1.31 0.59
C PHE A 127 4.04 2.36 0.24
N ALA A 128 4.54 3.10 1.21
CA ALA A 128 5.73 3.92 1.05
C ALA A 128 6.70 3.65 2.21
N GLY A 129 7.95 3.33 1.90
CA GLY A 129 9.02 3.23 2.89
C GLY A 129 9.99 4.39 2.74
N ASN A 130 10.16 5.19 3.81
CA ASN A 130 11.14 6.27 3.84
C ASN A 130 12.50 5.72 4.27
N THR A 131 13.51 5.80 3.40
CA THR A 131 14.88 5.38 3.70
C THR A 131 15.73 6.48 4.34
N ALA A 132 15.26 7.73 4.34
CA ALA A 132 16.00 8.95 4.68
C ALA A 132 17.33 9.16 3.92
N ASN A 133 17.65 8.27 2.97
CA ASN A 133 18.92 8.22 2.28
C ASN A 133 18.67 7.82 0.83
N ARG A 134 19.09 8.70 -0.08
CA ARG A 134 18.88 8.55 -1.52
C ARG A 134 19.58 7.31 -2.09
N ALA A 135 20.79 7.00 -1.63
CA ALA A 135 21.53 5.82 -2.06
C ALA A 135 20.82 4.52 -1.63
N LEU A 136 20.26 4.48 -0.40
CA LEU A 136 19.44 3.35 0.05
C LEU A 136 18.14 3.22 -0.76
N ALA A 137 17.48 4.34 -1.10
CA ALA A 137 16.30 4.31 -1.96
C ALA A 137 16.66 3.79 -3.36
N ARG A 138 17.77 4.25 -3.94
CA ARG A 138 18.31 3.79 -5.23
C ARG A 138 18.60 2.29 -5.21
N GLN A 139 19.27 1.79 -4.17
CA GLN A 139 19.55 0.36 -3.99
C GLN A 139 18.26 -0.46 -3.91
N ALA A 140 17.28 -0.01 -3.13
CA ALA A 140 15.99 -0.70 -3.00
C ALA A 140 15.23 -0.77 -4.33
N ILE A 141 15.21 0.33 -5.09
CA ILE A 141 14.55 0.40 -6.40
C ILE A 141 15.26 -0.48 -7.43
N ALA A 142 16.60 -0.49 -7.45
CA ALA A 142 17.38 -1.37 -8.31
C ALA A 142 17.06 -2.85 -8.00
N ALA A 143 17.07 -3.22 -6.71
CA ALA A 143 16.76 -4.59 -6.29
C ALA A 143 15.33 -5.02 -6.63
N LEU A 144 14.35 -4.10 -6.62
CA LEU A 144 12.97 -4.36 -7.05
C LEU A 144 12.86 -4.52 -8.58
N ARG A 145 13.56 -3.68 -9.35
CA ARG A 145 13.65 -3.78 -10.81
C ARG A 145 14.24 -5.12 -11.24
N ASP A 146 15.33 -5.54 -10.60
CA ASP A 146 16.02 -6.80 -10.91
C ASP A 146 15.13 -8.03 -10.63
N ARG A 147 14.07 -7.85 -9.83
CA ARG A 147 13.02 -8.85 -9.56
C ARG A 147 11.78 -8.69 -10.45
N GLY A 148 11.89 -7.91 -11.52
CA GLY A 148 10.86 -7.72 -12.53
C GLY A 148 9.76 -6.71 -12.15
N CYS A 149 9.95 -5.87 -11.13
CA CYS A 149 8.95 -4.87 -10.77
C CYS A 149 8.97 -3.69 -11.75
N PRO A 150 7.81 -3.25 -12.30
CA PRO A 150 7.75 -2.10 -13.19
C PRO A 150 8.12 -0.80 -12.48
N LEU A 151 8.96 0.03 -13.10
CA LEU A 151 9.37 1.32 -12.55
C LEU A 151 8.52 2.47 -13.09
N SER A 152 8.28 3.48 -12.26
CA SER A 152 7.83 4.79 -12.72
C SER A 152 8.98 5.54 -13.42
N PRO A 153 8.67 6.59 -14.22
CA PRO A 153 9.70 7.46 -14.79
C PRO A 153 10.63 8.08 -13.74
N ARG A 154 10.13 8.46 -12.55
CA ARG A 154 10.97 9.01 -11.47
C ARG A 154 11.89 7.98 -10.86
N ALA A 155 11.39 6.77 -10.63
CA ALA A 155 12.21 5.67 -10.13
C ALA A 155 13.31 5.30 -11.14
N ALA A 156 12.98 5.27 -12.43
CA ALA A 156 13.95 5.05 -13.49
C ALA A 156 15.00 6.18 -13.56
N ALA A 157 14.57 7.44 -13.44
CA ALA A 157 15.47 8.59 -13.42
C ALA A 157 16.47 8.53 -12.25
N LEU A 158 16.01 8.16 -11.05
CA LEU A 158 16.90 7.97 -9.89
C LEU A 158 17.98 6.90 -10.15
N LEU A 159 17.68 5.84 -10.91
CA LEU A 159 18.68 4.82 -11.24
C LEU A 159 19.68 5.29 -12.31
N ALA A 160 19.32 6.29 -13.12
CA ALA A 160 20.17 6.85 -14.17
C ALA A 160 21.11 7.96 -13.68
N GLU A 161 20.89 8.49 -12.47
CA GLU A 161 21.78 9.47 -11.86
C GLU A 161 23.14 8.84 -11.48
N PRO A 162 24.26 9.55 -11.69
CA PRO A 162 25.57 9.12 -11.20
C PRO A 162 25.55 9.03 -9.67
N GLY A 163 26.10 7.93 -9.15
CA GLY A 163 26.05 7.55 -7.74
C GLY A 163 27.08 8.22 -6.85
#